data_AF-A0AAV6CQ25-F1
#
_entry.id   AF-A0AAV6CQ25-F1
#
_cell.length_a   1.000
_cell.length_b   1.000
_cell.length_c   1.000
_cell.angle_alpha   90.00
_cell.angle_beta   90.00
_cell.angle_gamma   90.00
#
_symmetry.space_group_name_H-M   'P 1'
#
loop_
_entity.id
_entity.type
_entity.pdbx_description
1 polymer ?
#
loop_
_entity_poly.entity_id
_entity_poly.type
_entity_poly.pdbx_seq_one_letter_code
_entity_poly.pdbx_strand_id
1 'polypeptide(L)'
;MSNSVSALLSATFYEPGYDHLVELVHQRDPEARRRLASLDLSAYGPDGKLLLEHGLDTREETLDLGALLAPTAREHGRVMAVFDARYEEDAFPYRPHHYAYVHRAGSATPALYYAVSAALGGVPDRIGDMSRINNFDTYVFRRGPHAARYSVMLGNVGRFAPTEAQVFAYYGAERVEETVPLGPRAHAEVALAPERGGQPLTRVETKSLFRLAGYVAGRRDPSGDLVLFDHLFTFFK
;
A
#
# COMPACT_ATOMS: atom_id res chain seq x y z
N MET A 1 19.03 -24.74 9.56
CA MET A 1 17.68 -24.15 9.36
C MET A 1 17.88 -22.64 9.44
N SER A 2 17.88 -21.93 8.31
CA SER A 2 18.16 -20.49 8.31
C SER A 2 16.94 -19.74 8.83
N ASN A 3 17.14 -18.96 9.89
CA ASN A 3 16.10 -18.17 10.53
C ASN A 3 15.55 -17.13 9.55
N SER A 4 14.29 -17.30 9.13
CA SER A 4 13.52 -16.35 8.30
C SER A 4 13.08 -15.09 9.07
N VAL A 5 13.83 -14.70 10.09
CA VAL A 5 13.39 -13.74 11.13
C VAL A 5 13.58 -12.28 10.68
N SER A 6 14.34 -12.07 9.60
CA SER A 6 14.73 -10.75 9.11
C SER A 6 14.19 -10.49 7.69
N ALA A 7 12.88 -10.60 7.50
CA ALA A 7 12.22 -10.25 6.23
C ALA A 7 11.04 -9.29 6.44
N LEU A 8 10.88 -8.33 5.53
CA LEU A 8 9.78 -7.38 5.50
C LEU A 8 9.20 -7.32 4.08
N LEU A 9 7.89 -7.55 3.96
CA LEU A 9 7.14 -7.34 2.72
C LEU A 9 6.32 -6.06 2.83
N SER A 10 6.65 -5.11 1.96
CA SER A 10 5.88 -3.87 1.79
C SER A 10 5.29 -3.83 0.39
N ALA A 11 4.20 -3.09 0.20
CA ALA A 11 3.61 -2.95 -1.13
C ALA A 11 2.99 -1.57 -1.35
N THR A 12 3.04 -1.10 -2.59
CA THR A 12 2.31 0.07 -3.08
C THR A 12 1.69 -0.21 -4.44
N PHE A 13 0.93 0.75 -4.95
CA PHE A 13 0.26 0.69 -6.24
C PHE A 13 0.83 1.75 -7.16
N TYR A 14 1.17 1.36 -8.38
CA TYR A 14 1.59 2.30 -9.41
C TYR A 14 0.52 2.40 -10.50
N GLU A 15 0.17 3.64 -10.82
CA GLU A 15 -0.80 4.00 -11.86
C GLU A 15 -0.10 4.74 -12.99
N PRO A 16 -0.45 4.45 -14.26
CA PRO A 16 0.07 5.21 -15.38
C PRO A 16 -0.22 6.72 -15.25
N GLY A 17 0.78 7.54 -15.58
CA GLY A 17 0.65 9.00 -15.59
C GLY A 17 1.04 9.71 -14.28
N TYR A 18 1.56 8.96 -13.30
CA TYR A 18 2.12 9.52 -12.07
C TYR A 18 3.64 9.38 -12.04
N ASP A 19 4.32 10.43 -11.62
CA ASP A 19 5.66 10.34 -11.08
C ASP A 19 5.55 9.68 -9.71
N HIS A 20 6.35 8.64 -9.47
CA HIS A 20 6.30 7.87 -8.25
C HIS A 20 7.71 7.53 -7.79
N LEU A 21 8.17 8.21 -6.74
CA LEU A 21 9.47 7.96 -6.13
C LEU A 21 9.27 7.25 -4.79
N VAL A 22 10.10 6.26 -4.50
CA VAL A 22 10.08 5.53 -3.22
C VAL A 22 11.42 5.69 -2.55
N GLU A 23 11.43 6.31 -1.38
CA GLU A 23 12.58 6.33 -0.48
C GLU A 23 12.81 4.91 0.06
N LEU A 24 13.96 4.34 -0.26
CA LEU A 24 14.35 3.00 0.18
C LEU A 24 14.98 3.01 1.59
N VAL A 25 15.38 4.19 2.07
CA VAL A 25 16.05 4.39 3.36
C VAL A 25 15.43 5.58 4.11
N HIS A 26 15.29 5.47 5.43
CA HIS A 26 14.79 6.58 6.25
C HIS A 26 15.85 7.70 6.36
N GLN A 27 15.46 8.95 6.08
CA GLN A 27 16.33 10.15 6.05
C GLN A 27 17.12 10.47 7.36
N ARG A 28 16.89 9.72 8.44
CA ARG A 28 17.52 9.91 9.76
C ARG A 28 18.47 8.78 10.14
N ASP A 29 18.93 7.99 9.17
CA ASP A 29 19.90 6.92 9.38
C ASP A 29 21.28 7.30 8.82
N PRO A 30 22.05 8.19 9.49
CA PRO A 30 23.36 8.64 9.02
C PRO A 30 24.48 7.62 9.26
N GLU A 31 24.29 6.62 10.14
CA GLU A 31 25.30 5.61 10.46
C GLU A 31 24.62 4.23 10.66
N ALA A 32 24.76 3.37 9.65
CA ALA A 32 24.63 1.91 9.74
C ALA A 32 23.27 1.30 10.18
N ARG A 33 22.22 1.33 9.33
CA ARG A 33 21.18 0.26 9.36
C ARG A 33 20.74 -0.27 7.99
N ARG A 34 21.49 0.04 6.92
CA ARG A 34 21.37 -0.58 5.58
C ARG A 34 21.76 -2.05 5.53
N ARG A 35 21.60 -2.81 6.63
CA ARG A 35 21.90 -4.23 6.69
C ARG A 35 20.89 -5.06 5.90
N LEU A 36 20.44 -4.55 4.75
CA LEU A 36 19.68 -5.28 3.76
C LEU A 36 20.66 -6.19 3.02
N ALA A 37 20.50 -7.49 3.23
CA ALA A 37 21.17 -8.50 2.43
C ALA A 37 20.64 -8.50 0.99
N SER A 38 19.34 -8.24 0.81
CA SER A 38 18.73 -8.02 -0.50
C SER A 38 17.47 -7.15 -0.39
N LEU A 39 17.14 -6.50 -1.51
CA LEU A 39 15.87 -5.86 -1.73
C LEU A 39 15.39 -6.23 -3.13
N ASP A 40 14.30 -6.97 -3.20
CA ASP A 40 13.72 -7.42 -4.46
C ASP A 40 12.37 -6.74 -4.69
N LEU A 41 12.14 -6.27 -5.92
CA LEU A 41 10.87 -5.73 -6.37
C LEU A 41 10.18 -6.71 -7.30
N SER A 42 8.91 -6.99 -7.03
CA SER A 42 8.03 -7.71 -7.94
C SER A 42 6.80 -6.86 -8.27
N ALA A 43 6.42 -6.76 -9.54
CA ALA A 43 5.19 -6.11 -9.97
C ALA A 43 4.15 -7.14 -10.39
N TYR A 44 2.93 -6.99 -9.87
CA TYR A 44 1.81 -7.89 -10.16
C TYR A 44 0.67 -7.15 -10.84
N GLY A 45 0.01 -7.83 -11.79
CA GLY A 45 -1.23 -7.40 -12.42
C GLY A 45 -2.45 -7.62 -11.52
N PRO A 46 -3.63 -7.12 -11.93
CA PRO A 46 -4.85 -7.18 -11.11
C PRO A 46 -5.31 -8.61 -10.79
N ASP A 47 -4.98 -9.57 -11.63
CA ASP A 47 -5.24 -11.01 -11.45
C ASP A 47 -4.19 -11.73 -10.59
N GLY A 48 -3.15 -11.02 -10.14
CA GLY A 48 -2.02 -11.57 -9.40
C GLY A 48 -0.92 -12.17 -10.29
N LYS A 49 -1.01 -12.01 -11.61
CA LYS A 49 0.05 -12.43 -12.52
C LYS A 49 1.31 -11.61 -12.27
N LEU A 50 2.44 -12.29 -12.16
CA LEU A 50 3.75 -11.64 -12.10
C LEU A 50 4.08 -11.01 -13.47
N LEU A 51 4.39 -9.71 -13.46
CA LEU A 51 4.68 -8.92 -14.67
C LEU A 51 6.14 -8.48 -14.74
N LEU A 52 6.78 -8.28 -13.58
CA LEU A 52 8.18 -7.87 -13.48
C LEU A 52 8.79 -8.42 -12.19
N GLU A 53 10.05 -8.86 -12.27
CA GLU A 53 10.93 -9.03 -11.10
C GLU A 53 12.21 -8.25 -11.34
N HIS A 54 12.68 -7.57 -10.31
CA HIS A 54 13.85 -6.70 -10.39
C HIS A 54 14.56 -6.65 -9.03
N GLY A 55 15.83 -7.03 -9.00
CA GLY A 55 16.67 -6.82 -7.82
C GLY A 55 17.12 -5.36 -7.75
N LEU A 56 16.99 -4.75 -6.57
CA LEU A 56 17.38 -3.36 -6.33
C LEU A 56 18.76 -3.30 -5.68
N ASP A 57 19.56 -2.28 -6.02
CA ASP A 57 20.80 -2.01 -5.30
C ASP A 57 20.45 -1.47 -3.91
N THR A 58 20.83 -2.20 -2.87
CA THR A 58 20.57 -1.84 -1.46
C THR A 58 21.30 -0.56 -1.03
N ARG A 59 22.15 0.00 -1.89
CA ARG A 59 22.81 1.30 -1.70
C ARG A 59 21.99 2.48 -2.20
N GLU A 60 20.99 2.25 -3.05
CA GLU A 60 20.10 3.31 -3.53
C GLU A 60 19.25 3.86 -2.39
N GLU A 61 19.12 5.18 -2.33
CA GLU A 61 18.30 5.86 -1.32
C GLU A 61 16.89 6.14 -1.83
N THR A 62 16.73 6.27 -3.14
CA THR A 62 15.46 6.58 -3.79
C THR A 62 15.36 5.81 -5.09
N LEU A 63 14.25 5.09 -5.25
CA LEU A 63 13.86 4.42 -6.47
C LEU A 63 12.87 5.28 -7.26
N ASP A 64 13.14 5.50 -8.54
CA ASP A 64 12.13 5.98 -9.48
C ASP A 64 11.24 4.81 -9.92
N LEU A 65 10.23 4.53 -9.09
CA LEU A 65 9.27 3.46 -9.32
C LEU A 65 8.44 3.72 -10.57
N GLY A 66 8.14 5.00 -10.84
CA GLY A 66 7.41 5.43 -12.02
C GLY A 66 8.14 5.08 -13.31
N ALA A 67 9.41 5.44 -13.41
CA ALA A 67 10.25 5.10 -14.58
C ALA A 67 10.37 3.58 -14.76
N LEU A 68 10.58 2.84 -13.66
CA LEU A 68 10.74 1.38 -13.69
C LEU A 68 9.45 0.68 -14.16
N LEU A 69 8.28 1.10 -13.66
CA LEU A 69 7.01 0.42 -13.90
C LEU A 69 6.15 1.01 -15.03
N ALA A 70 6.50 2.20 -15.55
CA ALA A 70 5.77 2.84 -16.65
C ALA A 70 5.59 1.95 -17.90
N PRO A 71 6.57 1.14 -18.35
CA PRO A 71 6.35 0.22 -19.46
C PRO A 71 5.29 -0.83 -19.14
N THR A 72 5.42 -1.50 -17.99
CA THR A 72 4.51 -2.57 -17.55
C THR A 72 3.09 -2.04 -17.33
N ALA A 73 2.95 -0.90 -16.68
CA ALA A 73 1.65 -0.32 -16.36
C ALA A 73 0.92 0.24 -17.59
N ARG A 74 1.65 0.64 -18.64
CA ARG A 74 1.03 1.05 -19.91
C ARG A 74 0.31 -0.11 -20.59
N GLU A 75 0.82 -1.33 -20.47
CA GLU A 75 0.23 -2.52 -21.08
C GLU A 75 -0.89 -3.11 -20.21
N HIS A 76 -0.69 -3.15 -18.90
CA HIS A 76 -1.57 -3.90 -17.98
C HIS A 76 -2.44 -3.02 -17.08
N GLY A 77 -2.32 -1.70 -17.19
CA GLY A 77 -2.96 -0.76 -16.27
C GLY A 77 -2.24 -0.68 -14.92
N ARG A 78 -3.00 -0.47 -13.85
CA ARG A 78 -2.42 -0.36 -12.50
C ARG A 78 -1.74 -1.68 -12.09
N VAL A 79 -0.55 -1.56 -11.52
CA VAL A 79 0.20 -2.68 -10.96
C VAL A 79 0.40 -2.54 -9.46
N MET A 80 0.45 -3.66 -8.74
CA MET A 80 0.91 -3.69 -7.34
C MET A 80 2.40 -3.97 -7.33
N ALA A 81 3.19 -3.06 -6.77
CA ALA A 81 4.62 -3.23 -6.54
C ALA A 81 4.84 -3.79 -5.13
N VAL A 82 5.52 -4.91 -5.01
CA VAL A 82 5.86 -5.57 -3.75
C VAL A 82 7.37 -5.52 -3.57
N PHE A 83 7.81 -5.09 -2.40
CA PHE A 83 9.19 -5.04 -1.97
C PHE A 83 9.45 -6.15 -0.95
N ASP A 84 10.31 -7.13 -1.27
CA ASP A 84 10.83 -8.14 -0.34
C ASP A 84 12.21 -7.69 0.15
N ALA A 85 12.23 -7.16 1.37
CA ALA A 85 13.45 -6.71 2.03
C ALA A 85 13.95 -7.82 2.95
N ARG A 86 15.19 -8.28 2.72
CA ARG A 86 15.91 -9.25 3.57
C ARG A 86 17.00 -8.52 4.33
N TYR A 87 17.07 -8.69 5.65
CA TYR A 87 18.14 -8.12 6.46
C TYR A 87 19.15 -9.19 6.88
N GLU A 88 20.39 -8.76 7.12
CA GLU A 88 21.45 -9.56 7.72
C GLU A 88 21.05 -10.06 9.12
N GLU A 89 21.63 -11.18 9.56
CA GLU A 89 21.14 -11.95 10.72
C GLU A 89 21.11 -11.17 12.05
N ASP A 90 22.02 -10.22 12.30
CA ASP A 90 22.01 -9.40 13.53
C ASP A 90 21.40 -8.00 13.36
N ALA A 91 20.77 -7.74 12.21
CA ALA A 91 20.07 -6.49 11.98
C ALA A 91 18.70 -6.57 12.66
N PHE A 92 18.49 -5.75 13.70
CA PHE A 92 17.12 -5.51 14.16
C PHE A 92 16.35 -4.88 12.99
N PRO A 93 15.18 -5.41 12.58
CA PRO A 93 14.36 -4.81 11.55
C PRO A 93 13.72 -3.54 12.13
N TYR A 94 14.53 -2.49 12.33
CA TYR A 94 14.04 -1.15 12.48
C TYR A 94 13.38 -0.84 11.15
N ARG A 95 12.04 -0.83 11.13
CA ARG A 95 11.23 -0.60 9.93
C ARG A 95 11.89 0.50 9.09
N PRO A 96 12.45 0.22 7.91
CA PRO A 96 12.57 1.26 6.92
C PRO A 96 11.11 1.50 6.52
N HIS A 97 10.48 2.48 7.15
CA HIS A 97 9.29 3.04 6.56
C HIS A 97 9.76 3.62 5.24
N HIS A 98 9.54 2.88 4.15
CA HIS A 98 9.71 3.46 2.83
C HIS A 98 8.67 4.56 2.77
N TYR A 99 9.09 5.80 2.57
CA TYR A 99 8.17 6.87 2.23
C TYR A 99 8.13 6.95 0.72
N ALA A 100 6.99 7.34 0.19
CA ALA A 100 6.80 7.46 -1.21
C ALA A 100 6.18 8.81 -1.51
N TYR A 101 6.61 9.32 -2.65
CA TYR A 101 6.16 10.55 -3.26
C TYR A 101 5.36 10.17 -4.49
N VAL A 102 4.15 10.69 -4.61
CA VAL A 102 3.32 10.53 -5.80
C VAL A 102 2.84 11.88 -6.30
N HIS A 103 3.03 12.11 -7.59
CA HIS A 103 2.64 13.36 -8.25
C HIS A 103 2.14 13.07 -9.65
N ARG A 104 1.06 13.72 -10.08
CA ARG A 104 0.58 13.54 -11.44
C ARG A 104 1.45 14.35 -12.39
N ALA A 105 2.00 13.71 -13.42
CA ALA A 105 2.87 14.38 -14.38
C ALA A 105 2.17 15.59 -15.03
N GLY A 106 2.82 16.75 -14.99
CA GLY A 106 2.28 18.01 -15.53
C GLY A 106 1.17 18.67 -14.70
N SER A 107 0.83 18.15 -13.52
CA SER A 107 -0.14 18.78 -12.62
C SER A 107 0.46 19.95 -11.85
N ALA A 108 -0.40 20.93 -11.52
CA ALA A 108 -0.07 22.01 -10.58
C ALA A 108 -0.50 21.67 -9.13
N THR A 109 -1.17 20.52 -8.94
CA THR A 109 -1.56 20.04 -7.61
C THR A 109 -0.32 19.59 -6.84
N PRO A 110 -0.15 19.96 -5.56
CA PRO A 110 0.98 19.50 -4.77
C PRO A 110 1.07 17.98 -4.75
N ALA A 111 2.29 17.46 -4.76
CA ALA A 111 2.53 16.06 -4.58
C ALA A 111 2.15 15.56 -3.19
N LEU A 112 1.88 14.26 -3.11
CA LEU A 112 1.53 13.59 -1.88
C LEU A 112 2.70 12.73 -1.39
N TYR A 113 3.00 12.87 -0.10
CA TYR A 113 3.95 12.03 0.60
C TYR A 113 3.19 11.08 1.51
N TYR A 114 3.54 9.80 1.46
CA TYR A 114 2.86 8.76 2.22
C TYR A 114 3.86 7.66 2.61
N ALA A 115 3.59 6.88 3.66
CA ALA A 115 4.43 5.71 3.96
C ALA A 115 4.20 4.61 2.90
N VAL A 116 4.96 3.53 2.81
CA VAL A 116 4.60 2.36 1.99
C VAL A 116 4.07 1.29 2.94
N SER A 117 3.05 0.57 2.49
CA SER A 117 2.24 -0.30 3.33
C SER A 117 3.04 -1.55 3.64
N ALA A 118 3.59 -1.62 4.86
CA ALA A 118 4.13 -2.85 5.40
C ALA A 118 2.98 -3.85 5.59
N ALA A 119 2.94 -4.90 4.77
CA ALA A 119 1.85 -5.88 4.75
C ALA A 119 2.21 -7.15 5.54
N LEU A 120 3.47 -7.58 5.53
CA LEU A 120 3.97 -8.68 6.36
C LEU A 120 5.38 -8.35 6.89
N GLY A 121 5.67 -8.69 8.15
CA GLY A 121 6.93 -8.34 8.81
C GLY A 121 6.95 -6.91 9.37
N GLY A 122 7.85 -6.64 10.33
CA GLY A 122 8.09 -5.29 10.87
C GLY A 122 7.71 -5.03 12.33
N VAL A 123 7.33 -6.03 13.13
CA VAL A 123 7.41 -5.95 14.62
C VAL A 123 7.71 -7.35 15.17
N PRO A 124 8.97 -7.70 15.48
CA PRO A 124 9.32 -9.00 16.05
C PRO A 124 8.50 -9.34 17.31
N ASP A 125 8.24 -8.34 18.17
CA ASP A 125 7.49 -8.52 19.42
C ASP A 125 5.97 -8.70 19.27
N ARG A 126 5.43 -8.73 18.05
CA ARG A 126 4.01 -9.07 17.80
C ARG A 126 3.81 -10.28 16.89
N ILE A 127 4.87 -10.84 16.32
CA ILE A 127 4.78 -12.01 15.43
C ILE A 127 4.53 -13.30 16.23
N GLY A 128 4.85 -13.33 17.53
CA GLY A 128 4.61 -14.49 18.40
C GLY A 128 3.13 -14.85 18.62
N ASP A 129 2.20 -13.96 18.27
CA ASP A 129 0.75 -14.22 18.39
C ASP A 129 -0.01 -13.65 17.18
N MET A 130 0.35 -14.08 15.97
CA MET A 130 -0.39 -13.75 14.74
C MET A 130 -1.87 -14.19 14.78
N SER A 131 -2.24 -15.07 15.73
CA SER A 131 -3.64 -15.46 15.96
C SER A 131 -4.49 -14.34 16.58
N ARG A 132 -3.87 -13.26 17.09
CA ARG A 132 -4.54 -12.12 17.74
C ARG A 132 -4.34 -10.77 17.03
N ILE A 133 -3.65 -10.74 15.89
CA ILE A 133 -3.55 -9.50 15.10
C ILE A 133 -4.90 -9.30 14.41
N ASN A 134 -5.70 -8.37 14.93
CA ASN A 134 -6.90 -7.89 14.25
C ASN A 134 -6.50 -7.34 12.88
N ASN A 135 -6.90 -8.03 11.81
CA ASN A 135 -6.73 -7.58 10.42
C ASN A 135 -7.85 -6.61 10.05
N PHE A 136 -7.95 -5.56 10.85
CA PHE A 136 -8.94 -4.51 10.74
C PHE A 136 -8.19 -3.19 10.59
N ASP A 137 -8.35 -2.56 9.43
CA ASP A 137 -7.78 -1.25 9.18
C ASP A 137 -8.89 -0.24 8.98
N THR A 138 -8.65 1.00 9.40
CA THR A 138 -9.64 2.09 9.35
C THR A 138 -9.01 3.35 8.81
N TYR A 139 -9.77 4.07 7.99
CA TYR A 139 -9.48 5.44 7.62
C TYR A 139 -10.65 6.34 8.02
N VAL A 140 -10.36 7.45 8.68
CA VAL A 140 -11.37 8.43 9.13
C VAL A 140 -11.22 9.70 8.31
N PHE A 141 -12.30 10.07 7.63
CA PHE A 141 -12.33 11.28 6.82
C PHE A 141 -12.58 12.52 7.70
N ARG A 142 -11.94 13.63 7.35
CA ARG A 142 -12.23 14.94 7.96
C ARG A 142 -13.60 15.44 7.48
N ARG A 143 -14.15 16.43 8.18
CA ARG A 143 -15.56 16.89 8.08
C ARG A 143 -16.02 17.50 6.74
N GLY A 144 -15.25 17.38 5.64
CA GLY A 144 -15.67 17.89 4.32
C GLY A 144 -15.10 17.06 3.16
N PRO A 145 -15.75 17.07 1.99
CA PRO A 145 -15.25 16.38 0.81
C PRO A 145 -13.98 17.06 0.30
N HIS A 146 -12.84 16.38 0.46
CA HIS A 146 -11.54 16.81 -0.05
C HIS A 146 -11.26 16.31 -1.48
N ALA A 147 -12.03 15.32 -1.94
CA ALA A 147 -11.97 14.75 -3.28
C ALA A 147 -13.37 14.58 -3.87
N ALA A 148 -13.44 14.58 -5.21
CA ALA A 148 -14.66 14.31 -5.95
C ALA A 148 -14.93 12.80 -6.10
N ARG A 149 -13.88 11.97 -6.05
CA ARG A 149 -13.97 10.51 -6.11
C ARG A 149 -13.04 9.92 -5.07
N TYR A 150 -13.52 8.92 -4.34
CA TYR A 150 -12.70 8.16 -3.40
C TYR A 150 -12.62 6.70 -3.82
N SER A 151 -11.56 6.03 -3.41
CA SER A 151 -11.45 4.59 -3.57
C SER A 151 -10.59 3.96 -2.49
N VAL A 152 -10.77 2.66 -2.29
CA VAL A 152 -9.87 1.81 -1.51
C VAL A 152 -9.05 0.96 -2.46
N MET A 153 -7.73 1.09 -2.38
CA MET A 153 -6.80 0.18 -3.03
C MET A 153 -6.51 -0.99 -2.10
N LEU A 154 -6.71 -2.21 -2.57
CA LEU A 154 -6.51 -3.44 -1.81
C LEU A 154 -5.58 -4.38 -2.57
N GLY A 155 -4.58 -4.94 -1.89
CA GLY A 155 -3.62 -5.87 -2.46
C GLY A 155 -3.33 -7.04 -1.55
N ASN A 156 -3.48 -8.25 -2.07
CA ASN A 156 -3.14 -9.48 -1.37
C ASN A 156 -1.66 -9.82 -1.59
N VAL A 157 -0.81 -9.61 -0.57
CA VAL A 157 0.62 -10.00 -0.65
C VAL A 157 0.85 -11.49 -0.37
N GLY A 158 -0.20 -12.25 -0.06
CA GLY A 158 -0.14 -13.69 0.12
C GLY A 158 0.29 -14.40 -1.16
N ARG A 159 1.24 -15.33 -1.04
CA ARG A 159 1.78 -16.08 -2.18
C ARG A 159 0.87 -17.20 -2.68
N PHE A 160 0.12 -17.82 -1.77
CA PHE A 160 -0.63 -19.05 -2.08
C PHE A 160 -2.10 -19.01 -1.65
N ALA A 161 -2.45 -18.12 -0.73
CA ALA A 161 -3.79 -18.06 -0.17
C ALA A 161 -4.60 -16.93 -0.84
N PRO A 162 -5.77 -17.24 -1.43
CA PRO A 162 -6.75 -16.21 -1.70
C PRO A 162 -7.32 -15.67 -0.38
N THR A 163 -8.00 -14.53 -0.46
CA THR A 163 -8.71 -13.94 0.68
C THR A 163 -9.91 -13.13 0.20
N GLU A 164 -10.84 -12.89 1.12
CA GLU A 164 -11.96 -11.99 0.91
C GLU A 164 -11.75 -10.77 1.81
N ALA A 165 -11.74 -9.59 1.20
CA ALA A 165 -11.71 -8.34 1.93
C ALA A 165 -13.14 -7.79 2.05
N GLN A 166 -13.62 -7.58 3.28
CA GLN A 166 -14.84 -6.83 3.51
C GLN A 166 -14.49 -5.35 3.64
N VAL A 167 -15.08 -4.53 2.79
CA VAL A 167 -14.96 -3.07 2.82
C VAL A 167 -16.25 -2.49 3.35
N PHE A 168 -16.17 -1.74 4.44
CA PHE A 168 -17.29 -1.03 5.04
C PHE A 168 -17.12 0.47 4.85
N ALA A 169 -18.09 1.13 4.21
CA ALA A 169 -18.13 2.57 4.03
C ALA A 169 -19.27 3.18 4.87
N TYR A 170 -18.95 4.22 5.65
CA TYR A 170 -19.87 4.81 6.61
C TYR A 170 -20.29 6.23 6.20
N TYR A 171 -21.59 6.45 6.11
CA TYR A 171 -22.25 7.70 5.73
C TYR A 171 -23.27 8.09 6.80
N GLY A 172 -22.83 8.85 7.81
CA GLY A 172 -23.65 9.10 9.00
C GLY A 172 -24.00 7.80 9.73
N ALA A 173 -25.29 7.45 9.81
CA ALA A 173 -25.75 6.18 10.38
C ALA A 173 -25.80 5.03 9.36
N GLU A 174 -25.72 5.32 8.06
CA GLU A 174 -25.72 4.32 7.00
C GLU A 174 -24.35 3.63 6.91
N ARG A 175 -24.37 2.31 6.72
CA ARG A 175 -23.18 1.49 6.46
C ARG A 175 -23.41 0.66 5.20
N VAL A 176 -22.52 0.81 4.23
CA VAL A 176 -22.47 -0.03 3.03
C VAL A 176 -21.34 -1.04 3.21
N GLU A 177 -21.60 -2.29 2.82
CA GLU A 177 -20.63 -3.39 2.86
C GLU A 177 -20.43 -3.93 1.44
N GLU A 178 -19.17 -4.15 1.08
CA GLU A 178 -18.77 -4.79 -0.17
C GLU A 178 -17.72 -5.87 0.12
N THR A 179 -17.91 -7.06 -0.44
CA THR A 179 -16.94 -8.15 -0.35
C THR A 179 -16.13 -8.22 -1.63
N VAL A 180 -14.80 -8.17 -1.48
CA VAL A 180 -13.85 -8.15 -2.59
C VAL A 180 -13.02 -9.43 -2.55
N PRO A 181 -13.23 -10.37 -3.49
CA PRO A 181 -12.37 -11.54 -3.60
C PRO A 181 -11.01 -11.15 -4.18
N LEU A 182 -9.93 -11.57 -3.52
CA LEU A 182 -8.56 -11.33 -3.96
C LEU A 182 -7.79 -12.65 -4.04
N GLY A 183 -7.40 -13.03 -5.25
CA GLY A 183 -6.46 -14.13 -5.47
C GLY A 183 -5.08 -13.85 -4.85
N PRO A 184 -4.18 -14.85 -4.78
CA PRO A 184 -2.80 -14.62 -4.38
C PRO A 184 -2.15 -13.56 -5.26
N ARG A 185 -1.43 -12.60 -4.66
CA ARG A 185 -0.78 -11.48 -5.37
C ARG A 185 -1.71 -10.54 -6.16
N ALA A 186 -3.03 -10.74 -6.12
CA ALA A 186 -4.00 -9.92 -6.83
C ALA A 186 -4.26 -8.58 -6.11
N HIS A 187 -4.78 -7.62 -6.86
CA HIS A 187 -5.20 -6.33 -6.32
C HIS A 187 -6.47 -5.80 -6.98
N ALA A 188 -7.18 -4.96 -6.24
CA ALA A 188 -8.42 -4.32 -6.67
C ALA A 188 -8.50 -2.86 -6.21
N GLU A 189 -9.32 -2.09 -6.91
CA GLU A 189 -9.76 -0.78 -6.47
C GLU A 189 -11.28 -0.82 -6.25
N VAL A 190 -11.71 -0.43 -5.07
CA VAL A 190 -13.12 -0.32 -4.70
C VAL A 190 -13.52 1.13 -4.76
N ALA A 191 -14.44 1.47 -5.65
CA ALA A 191 -14.96 2.83 -5.75
C ALA A 191 -15.83 3.16 -4.54
N LEU A 192 -15.60 4.33 -3.93
CA LEU A 192 -16.37 4.84 -2.82
C LEU A 192 -17.12 6.09 -3.26
N ALA A 193 -18.43 6.12 -2.98
CA ALA A 193 -19.19 7.34 -3.17
C ALA A 193 -18.69 8.41 -2.19
N PRO A 194 -18.53 9.68 -2.61
CA PRO A 194 -18.20 10.75 -1.67
C PRO A 194 -19.37 11.08 -0.72
N GLU A 195 -20.60 10.79 -1.14
CA GLU A 195 -21.83 11.05 -0.41
C GLU A 195 -22.89 9.99 -0.73
N ARG A 196 -23.74 9.65 0.24
CA ARG A 196 -24.97 8.88 0.05
C ARG A 196 -26.10 9.48 0.88
N GLY A 197 -27.27 9.66 0.27
CA GLY A 197 -28.44 10.21 0.96
C GLY A 197 -28.20 11.57 1.63
N GLY A 198 -27.36 12.43 1.05
CA GLY A 198 -26.99 13.72 1.66
C GLY A 198 -25.95 13.62 2.78
N GLN A 199 -25.43 12.43 3.10
CA GLN A 199 -24.44 12.20 4.14
C GLN A 199 -23.06 11.94 3.53
N PRO A 200 -22.02 12.69 3.91
CA PRO A 200 -20.68 12.49 3.37
C PRO A 200 -20.07 11.19 3.87
N LEU A 201 -19.12 10.64 3.11
CA LEU A 201 -18.26 9.56 3.57
C LEU A 201 -17.45 10.03 4.79
N THR A 202 -17.57 9.30 5.90
CA THR A 202 -16.94 9.66 7.18
C THR A 202 -15.87 8.69 7.63
N ARG A 203 -16.00 7.43 7.24
CA ARG A 203 -15.08 6.36 7.64
C ARG A 203 -15.13 5.23 6.63
N VAL A 204 -13.98 4.60 6.42
CA VAL A 204 -13.85 3.33 5.73
C VAL A 204 -13.15 2.34 6.65
N GLU A 205 -13.65 1.12 6.69
CA GLU A 205 -13.02 0.01 7.40
C GLU A 205 -12.79 -1.15 6.44
N THR A 206 -11.69 -1.87 6.60
CA THR A 206 -11.40 -3.09 5.86
C THR A 206 -11.17 -4.25 6.82
N LYS A 207 -11.71 -5.43 6.50
CA LYS A 207 -11.47 -6.68 7.24
C LYS A 207 -11.08 -7.80 6.29
N SER A 208 -10.11 -8.61 6.70
CA SER A 208 -9.66 -9.76 5.92
C SER A 208 -9.05 -10.83 6.83
N LEU A 209 -8.74 -12.01 6.28
CA LEU A 209 -8.13 -13.10 7.05
C LEU A 209 -6.70 -12.77 7.51
N PHE A 210 -5.99 -11.94 6.76
CA PHE A 210 -4.64 -11.45 7.05
C PHE A 210 -4.49 -10.02 6.49
N ARG A 211 -3.51 -9.27 7.01
CA ARG A 211 -3.26 -7.89 6.60
C ARG A 211 -3.01 -7.77 5.09
N LEU A 212 -3.73 -6.85 4.46
CA LEU A 212 -3.58 -6.49 3.04
C LEU A 212 -2.68 -5.27 2.90
N ALA A 213 -2.18 -5.04 1.70
CA ALA A 213 -1.74 -3.71 1.30
C ALA A 213 -3.00 -2.86 1.07
N GLY A 214 -3.15 -1.77 1.82
CA GLY A 214 -4.39 -1.00 1.88
C GLY A 214 -4.16 0.51 1.87
N TYR A 215 -4.73 1.20 0.89
CA TYR A 215 -4.73 2.68 0.84
C TYR A 215 -6.11 3.22 0.54
N VAL A 216 -6.39 4.41 1.07
CA VAL A 216 -7.48 5.25 0.60
C VAL A 216 -6.90 6.30 -0.35
N ALA A 217 -7.47 6.37 -1.54
CA ALA A 217 -7.16 7.38 -2.53
C ALA A 217 -8.35 8.33 -2.71
N GLY A 218 -8.06 9.60 -2.96
CA GLY A 218 -9.04 10.62 -3.32
C GLY A 218 -8.55 11.41 -4.52
N ARG A 219 -9.41 11.60 -5.51
CA ARG A 219 -9.11 12.30 -6.77
C ARG A 219 -10.01 13.50 -7.03
N ARG A 220 -9.44 14.55 -7.63
CA ARG A 220 -10.18 15.69 -8.16
C ARG A 220 -10.91 15.34 -9.46
N ASP A 221 -12.00 16.03 -9.70
CA ASP A 221 -12.70 16.04 -10.98
C ASP A 221 -12.53 17.44 -11.62
N PRO A 222 -12.34 17.56 -12.94
CA PRO A 222 -12.17 16.48 -13.92
C PRO A 222 -10.70 16.03 -14.08
N SER A 223 -9.74 16.70 -13.42
CA SER A 223 -8.31 16.48 -13.67
C SER A 223 -7.85 15.06 -13.32
N GLY A 224 -8.50 14.39 -12.37
CA GLY A 224 -8.08 13.10 -11.85
C GLY A 224 -6.85 13.18 -10.96
N ASP A 225 -6.41 14.38 -10.55
CA ASP A 225 -5.27 14.56 -9.64
C ASP A 225 -5.52 13.85 -8.31
N LEU A 226 -4.54 13.10 -7.81
CA LEU A 226 -4.55 12.59 -6.45
C LEU A 226 -4.42 13.76 -5.46
N VAL A 227 -5.39 13.86 -4.56
CA VAL A 227 -5.44 14.84 -3.46
C VAL A 227 -5.48 14.19 -2.08
N LEU A 228 -5.66 12.88 -2.06
CA LEU A 228 -5.52 12.03 -0.90
C LEU A 228 -4.90 10.71 -1.36
N PHE A 229 -3.89 10.24 -0.64
CA PHE A 229 -3.29 8.93 -0.79
C PHE A 229 -2.67 8.57 0.56
N ASP A 230 -3.35 7.74 1.34
CA ASP A 230 -2.93 7.43 2.71
C ASP A 230 -3.30 6.00 3.08
N HIS A 231 -2.61 5.45 4.08
CA HIS A 231 -2.86 4.10 4.56
C HIS A 231 -4.14 4.04 5.35
N LEU A 232 -4.75 2.85 5.34
CA LEU A 232 -5.63 2.51 6.44
C LEU A 232 -4.79 2.22 7.69
N PHE A 233 -5.22 2.76 8.82
CA PHE A 233 -4.54 2.57 10.11
C PHE A 233 -5.08 1.33 10.80
N THR A 234 -4.19 0.45 11.25
CA THR A 234 -4.57 -0.65 12.14
C THR A 234 -4.82 -0.10 13.54
N PHE A 235 -6.08 -0.14 13.99
CA PHE A 235 -6.40 0.17 15.39
C PHE A 235 -6.41 -1.12 16.22
N PHE A 236 -5.57 -1.16 17.26
CA PHE A 236 -5.70 -2.17 18.30
C PHE A 236 -6.87 -1.76 19.20
N LYS A 237 -7.91 -2.59 19.24
CA LYS A 237 -8.90 -2.56 20.32
C LYS A 237 -8.37 -3.34 21.50
#